data_AF-A0A5C8V687-F1
#
_entry.id   AF-A0A5C8V687-F1
#
_cell.length_a   1.000
_cell.length_b   1.000
_cell.length_c   1.000
_cell.angle_alpha   90.00
_cell.angle_beta   90.00
_cell.angle_gamma   90.00
#
_symmetry.space_group_name_H-M   'P 1'
#
loop_
_entity.id
_entity.type
_entity.pdbx_description
1 polymer ?
#
loop_
_entity_poly.entity_id
_entity_poly.type
_entity_poly.pdbx_seq_one_letter_code
_entity_poly.pdbx_strand_id
1 'polypeptide(L)'
;MRILALLFCLLSAPVLAQSTQTIPFRRMSEPVMVQIGPTPQTTMIPAASLKDPMNGLPLSSFYVVNPNSVYVRVKGFSNAADCANIGVTETTGWLWPPGFVGVFSTQYPFCASAMAVSKPGFPITASTTYAPLEWSYGPGQ
;
A
#
# COMPACT_ATOMS: atom_id res chain seq x y z
N MET A 1 -20.27 72.01 14.52
CA MET A 1 -20.60 70.56 14.54
C MET A 1 -20.57 70.01 13.12
N ARG A 2 -19.49 69.34 12.74
CA ARG A 2 -19.41 68.44 11.59
C ARG A 2 -18.47 67.30 11.99
N ILE A 3 -19.02 66.12 12.24
CA ILE A 3 -18.28 64.87 12.45
C ILE A 3 -18.56 64.06 11.17
N LEU A 4 -17.54 63.86 10.35
CA LEU A 4 -17.60 62.95 9.20
C LEU A 4 -16.76 61.72 9.57
N ALA A 5 -17.44 60.57 9.58
CA ALA A 5 -16.94 59.30 10.08
C ALA A 5 -15.83 58.71 9.19
N LEU A 6 -14.80 58.17 9.84
CA LEU A 6 -13.78 57.32 9.22
C LEU A 6 -14.42 56.03 8.69
N LEU A 7 -14.18 55.76 7.41
CA LEU A 7 -14.46 54.50 6.74
C LEU A 7 -13.33 53.51 7.07
N PHE A 8 -13.56 52.56 7.97
CA PHE A 8 -12.65 51.44 8.23
C PHE A 8 -13.04 50.26 7.33
N CYS A 9 -12.32 50.06 6.24
CA CYS A 9 -12.36 48.81 5.46
C CYS A 9 -11.74 47.68 6.29
N LEU A 10 -12.59 46.88 6.94
CA LEU A 10 -12.20 45.58 7.48
C LEU A 10 -12.09 44.59 6.32
N LEU A 11 -10.85 44.40 5.85
CA LEU A 11 -10.44 43.27 5.04
C LEU A 11 -10.53 42.00 5.90
N SER A 12 -11.68 41.31 5.85
CA SER A 12 -11.81 39.95 6.33
C SER A 12 -11.14 39.01 5.33
N ALA A 13 -9.85 38.78 5.50
CA ALA A 13 -9.20 37.62 4.91
C ALA A 13 -9.87 36.36 5.48
N PRO A 14 -10.31 35.39 4.66
CA PRO A 14 -10.72 34.11 5.18
C PRO A 14 -9.49 33.46 5.81
N VAL A 15 -9.47 33.40 7.15
CA VAL A 15 -8.61 32.48 7.87
C VAL A 15 -9.04 31.10 7.41
N LEU A 16 -8.28 30.52 6.47
CA LEU A 16 -8.32 29.09 6.23
C LEU A 16 -8.01 28.47 7.58
N ALA A 17 -9.05 27.95 8.24
CA ALA A 17 -8.88 27.06 9.36
C ALA A 17 -8.15 25.85 8.81
N GLN A 18 -6.83 25.92 8.83
CA GLN A 18 -5.96 24.79 8.64
C GLN A 18 -6.29 23.89 9.83
N SER A 19 -7.26 22.99 9.64
CA SER A 19 -7.50 21.96 10.61
C SER A 19 -6.17 21.24 10.71
N THR A 20 -5.48 21.44 11.82
CA THR A 20 -4.50 20.49 12.31
C THR A 20 -5.32 19.25 12.62
N GLN A 21 -5.71 18.54 11.57
CA GLN A 21 -6.20 17.20 11.66
C GLN A 21 -4.98 16.43 12.11
N THR A 22 -4.80 16.36 13.43
CA THR A 22 -4.07 15.27 14.06
C THR A 22 -4.63 14.04 13.38
N ILE A 23 -3.87 13.42 12.48
CA ILE A 23 -4.27 12.14 11.91
C ILE A 23 -4.02 11.21 13.09
N PRO A 24 -5.04 10.83 13.90
CA PRO A 24 -4.80 9.81 14.90
C PRO A 24 -4.25 8.61 14.14
N PHE A 25 -3.27 7.91 14.70
CA PHE A 25 -2.72 6.66 14.15
C PHE A 25 -3.88 5.82 13.61
N ARG A 26 -4.15 5.91 12.30
CA ARG A 26 -5.37 5.33 11.76
C ARG A 26 -5.08 3.85 11.66
N ARG A 27 -5.91 3.07 12.32
CA ARG A 27 -5.74 1.62 12.39
C ARG A 27 -5.66 1.07 10.97
N MET A 28 -4.57 0.36 10.67
CA MET A 28 -4.46 -0.41 9.42
C MET A 28 -5.41 -1.61 9.47
N SER A 29 -5.76 -2.16 8.31
CA SER A 29 -6.44 -3.45 8.25
C SER A 29 -5.61 -4.53 8.96
N GLU A 30 -6.24 -5.65 9.26
CA GLU A 30 -5.48 -6.87 9.55
C GLU A 30 -4.54 -7.18 8.37
N PRO A 31 -3.30 -7.63 8.63
CA PRO A 31 -2.35 -7.88 7.56
C PRO A 31 -2.78 -9.03 6.65
N VAL A 32 -2.60 -8.84 5.35
CA VAL A 32 -2.79 -9.87 4.33
C VAL A 32 -1.45 -10.52 4.02
N MET A 33 -1.40 -11.85 4.07
CA MET A 33 -0.18 -12.63 3.86
C MET A 33 -0.04 -13.06 2.40
N VAL A 34 0.73 -12.31 1.62
CA VAL A 34 0.99 -12.62 0.22
C VAL A 34 2.07 -13.69 0.12
N GLN A 35 1.69 -14.86 -0.39
CA GLN A 35 2.57 -16.01 -0.50
C GLN A 35 3.70 -15.77 -1.51
N ILE A 36 4.86 -16.34 -1.23
CA ILE A 36 6.04 -16.27 -2.09
C ILE A 36 6.56 -17.68 -2.33
N GLY A 37 7.01 -17.95 -3.55
CA GLY A 37 7.72 -19.17 -3.89
C GLY A 37 8.68 -18.97 -5.06
N PRO A 38 9.38 -20.03 -5.49
CA PRO A 38 10.25 -19.98 -6.66
C PRO A 38 9.45 -19.83 -7.97
N THR A 39 8.16 -20.12 -7.94
CA THR A 39 7.20 -19.87 -9.01
C THR A 39 6.17 -18.82 -8.56
N PRO A 40 5.52 -18.11 -9.50
CA PRO A 40 4.48 -17.13 -9.17
C PRO A 40 3.38 -17.74 -8.29
N GLN A 41 3.16 -17.13 -7.13
CA GLN A 41 2.08 -17.44 -6.21
C GLN A 41 1.09 -16.29 -6.23
N THR A 42 -0.20 -16.60 -6.40
CA THR A 42 -1.27 -15.59 -6.40
C THR A 42 -2.06 -15.66 -5.11
N THR A 43 -2.16 -14.54 -4.41
CA THR A 43 -2.94 -14.38 -3.17
C THR A 43 -4.12 -13.46 -3.44
N MET A 44 -5.32 -13.95 -3.13
CA MET A 44 -6.55 -13.16 -3.19
C MET A 44 -6.60 -12.21 -2.00
N ILE A 45 -6.86 -10.93 -2.23
CA ILE A 45 -7.00 -9.96 -1.14
C ILE A 45 -8.46 -9.97 -0.66
N PRO A 46 -8.72 -10.29 0.62
CA PRO A 46 -10.08 -10.28 1.15
C PRO A 46 -10.70 -8.89 1.04
N ALA A 47 -11.95 -8.80 0.57
CA ALA A 47 -12.65 -7.53 0.44
C ALA A 47 -12.79 -6.78 1.78
N ALA A 48 -12.81 -7.50 2.90
CA ALA A 48 -12.82 -6.93 4.24
C ALA A 48 -11.51 -6.20 4.59
N SER A 49 -10.36 -6.65 4.05
CA SER A 49 -9.06 -6.01 4.27
C SER A 49 -8.93 -4.67 3.53
N LEU A 50 -9.78 -4.43 2.51
CA LEU A 50 -9.79 -3.19 1.72
C LEU A 50 -10.70 -2.11 2.31
N LYS A 51 -11.24 -2.33 3.52
CA LYS A 51 -12.12 -1.39 4.21
C LYS A 51 -11.63 -1.14 5.63
N ASP A 52 -11.76 0.10 6.07
CA ASP A 52 -11.51 0.52 7.44
C ASP A 52 -12.45 -0.24 8.38
N PRO A 53 -11.92 -0.97 9.38
CA PRO A 53 -12.72 -1.85 10.23
C PRO A 53 -13.70 -1.08 11.14
N MET A 54 -13.51 0.22 11.33
CA MET A 54 -14.39 1.04 12.18
C MET A 54 -15.52 1.71 11.41
N ASN A 55 -15.24 2.23 10.22
CA ASN A 55 -16.20 3.07 9.47
C ASN A 55 -16.55 2.53 8.08
N GLY A 56 -15.93 1.43 7.64
CA GLY A 56 -16.19 0.80 6.35
C GLY A 56 -15.70 1.58 5.13
N LEU A 57 -14.97 2.69 5.33
CA LEU A 57 -14.39 3.48 4.25
C LEU A 57 -13.29 2.69 3.53
N PRO A 58 -13.12 2.86 2.22
CA PRO A 58 -12.14 2.09 1.48
C PRO A 58 -10.69 2.53 1.82
N LEU A 59 -9.76 1.57 1.86
CA LEU A 59 -8.34 1.76 2.18
C LEU A 59 -7.46 1.69 0.92
N SER A 60 -6.92 2.82 0.49
CA SER A 60 -6.23 2.98 -0.81
C SER A 60 -4.69 2.93 -0.74
N SER A 61 -4.12 2.80 0.45
CA SER A 61 -2.67 2.65 0.63
C SER A 61 -2.35 1.31 1.27
N PHE A 62 -1.14 0.81 1.05
CA PHE A 62 -0.66 -0.37 1.76
C PHE A 62 0.81 -0.22 2.17
N TYR A 63 1.10 -0.69 3.36
CA TYR A 63 2.43 -0.90 3.89
C TYR A 63 2.86 -2.34 3.62
N VAL A 64 4.12 -2.52 3.23
CA VAL A 64 4.68 -3.84 2.92
C VAL A 64 6.08 -4.01 3.47
N VAL A 65 6.37 -5.25 3.89
CA VAL A 65 7.69 -5.70 4.31
C VAL A 65 8.09 -6.94 3.51
N ASN A 66 9.33 -6.95 2.99
CA ASN A 66 9.99 -8.16 2.51
C ASN A 66 10.97 -8.68 3.57
N PRO A 67 10.55 -9.63 4.43
CA PRO A 67 11.42 -10.20 5.46
C PRO A 67 12.41 -11.23 4.90
N ASN A 68 12.33 -11.58 3.61
CA ASN A 68 13.12 -12.65 3.04
C ASN A 68 14.54 -12.20 2.69
N SER A 69 15.48 -13.14 2.71
CA SER A 69 16.85 -12.97 2.22
C SER A 69 16.98 -13.10 0.70
N VAL A 70 15.88 -12.88 -0.04
CA VAL A 70 15.85 -12.93 -1.52
C VAL A 70 15.10 -11.72 -2.07
N TYR A 71 15.38 -11.41 -3.34
CA TYR A 71 14.57 -10.45 -4.07
C TYR A 71 13.20 -11.05 -4.36
N VAL A 72 12.18 -10.20 -4.34
CA VAL A 72 10.80 -10.61 -4.63
C VAL A 72 10.23 -9.72 -5.71
N ARG A 73 9.69 -10.32 -6.76
CA ARG A 73 8.86 -9.62 -7.74
C ARG A 73 7.42 -9.67 -7.30
N VAL A 74 6.72 -8.54 -7.37
CA VAL A 74 5.31 -8.47 -7.00
C VAL A 74 4.52 -7.63 -8.00
N LYS A 75 3.28 -8.05 -8.26
CA LYS A 75 2.34 -7.32 -9.11
C LYS A 75 0.93 -7.44 -8.54
N GLY A 76 0.23 -6.31 -8.43
CA GLY A 76 -1.17 -6.25 -8.05
C GLY A 76 -2.10 -6.19 -9.27
N PHE A 77 -3.33 -6.70 -9.13
CA PHE A 77 -4.33 -6.72 -10.21
C PHE A 77 -5.67 -6.21 -9.70
N SER A 78 -6.41 -5.46 -10.53
CA SER A 78 -7.68 -4.86 -10.13
C SER A 78 -8.88 -5.83 -10.22
N ASN A 79 -8.72 -7.00 -10.82
CA ASN A 79 -9.79 -7.99 -10.99
C ASN A 79 -9.27 -9.43 -10.96
N ALA A 80 -10.17 -10.38 -10.68
CA ALA A 80 -9.87 -11.81 -10.54
C ALA A 80 -9.33 -12.48 -11.80
N ALA A 81 -9.79 -12.04 -12.97
CA ALA A 81 -9.44 -12.67 -14.24
C ALA A 81 -7.96 -12.44 -14.58
N ASP A 82 -7.46 -11.23 -14.32
CA ASP A 82 -6.06 -10.89 -14.54
C ASP A 82 -5.12 -11.61 -13.56
N CYS A 83 -5.59 -11.88 -12.33
CA CYS A 83 -4.85 -12.63 -11.31
C CYS A 83 -4.41 -14.02 -11.75
N ALA A 84 -5.30 -14.71 -12.48
CA ALA A 84 -5.07 -16.09 -12.91
C ALA A 84 -4.23 -16.15 -14.21
N ASN A 85 -4.34 -15.14 -15.08
CA ASN A 85 -3.81 -15.19 -16.43
C ASN A 85 -2.52 -14.39 -16.63
N ILE A 86 -2.26 -13.37 -15.79
CA ILE A 86 -1.21 -12.38 -16.02
C ILE A 86 -0.31 -12.25 -14.79
N GLY A 87 -0.04 -13.37 -14.12
CA GLY A 87 0.82 -13.45 -12.93
C GLY A 87 2.19 -12.77 -13.11
N VAL A 88 2.89 -12.58 -11.99
CA VAL A 88 4.22 -11.96 -12.02
C VAL A 88 5.23 -12.88 -12.73
N THR A 89 6.26 -12.30 -13.36
CA THR A 89 7.37 -13.04 -13.98
C THR A 89 8.71 -12.48 -13.47
N GLU A 90 9.83 -13.11 -13.82
CA GLU A 90 11.16 -12.64 -13.42
C GLU A 90 11.45 -11.18 -13.84
N THR A 91 10.83 -10.74 -14.93
CA THR A 91 11.05 -9.43 -15.55
C THR A 91 9.89 -8.44 -15.33
N THR A 92 8.74 -8.87 -14.83
CA THR A 92 7.55 -8.02 -14.68
C THR A 92 7.20 -7.75 -13.22
N GLY A 93 6.51 -6.65 -12.95
CA GLY A 93 6.16 -6.22 -11.59
C GLY A 93 7.26 -5.44 -10.87
N TRP A 94 6.97 -4.97 -9.66
CA TRP A 94 7.93 -4.28 -8.81
C TRP A 94 8.96 -5.27 -8.28
N LEU A 95 10.24 -4.87 -8.24
CA LEU A 95 11.31 -5.68 -7.66
C LEU A 95 11.63 -5.11 -6.28
N TRP A 96 11.42 -5.92 -5.25
CA TRP A 96 11.72 -5.55 -3.87
C TRP A 96 12.96 -6.31 -3.39
N PRO A 97 14.02 -5.61 -2.94
CA PRO A 97 15.21 -6.25 -2.41
C PRO A 97 14.94 -6.96 -1.07
N PRO A 98 15.85 -7.82 -0.61
CA PRO A 98 15.85 -8.34 0.74
C PRO A 98 15.76 -7.21 1.78
N GLY A 99 14.91 -7.37 2.80
CA GLY A 99 14.72 -6.37 3.86
C GLY A 99 13.98 -5.10 3.43
N PHE A 100 13.36 -5.08 2.23
CA PHE A 100 12.60 -3.94 1.76
C PHE A 100 11.42 -3.60 2.69
N VAL A 101 11.21 -2.31 2.94
CA VAL A 101 10.06 -1.76 3.66
C VAL A 101 9.55 -0.56 2.88
N GLY A 102 8.24 -0.50 2.62
CA GLY A 102 7.67 0.59 1.83
C GLY A 102 6.19 0.81 2.05
N VAL A 103 5.74 2.02 1.71
CA VAL A 103 4.33 2.40 1.65
C VAL A 103 3.99 2.82 0.24
N PHE A 104 2.90 2.30 -0.30
CA PHE A 104 2.44 2.61 -1.65
C PHE A 104 0.99 3.07 -1.60
N SER A 105 0.66 4.05 -2.44
CA SER A 105 -0.71 4.41 -2.78
C SER A 105 -0.98 3.84 -4.17
N THR A 106 -1.86 2.84 -4.28
CA THR A 106 -2.27 2.29 -5.56
C THR A 106 -3.77 2.03 -5.54
N GLN A 107 -4.39 2.01 -6.73
CA GLN A 107 -5.73 1.43 -6.82
C GLN A 107 -5.71 -0.02 -6.34
N TYR A 108 -6.72 -0.37 -5.54
CA TYR A 108 -6.88 -1.60 -4.78
C TYR A 108 -6.54 -2.85 -5.61
N PRO A 109 -5.44 -3.55 -5.33
CA PRO A 109 -5.24 -4.84 -5.93
C PRO A 109 -6.23 -5.83 -5.29
N PHE A 110 -7.14 -6.35 -6.11
CA PHE A 110 -8.04 -7.44 -5.78
C PHE A 110 -7.28 -8.74 -5.48
N CYS A 111 -6.11 -8.91 -6.09
CA CYS A 111 -5.14 -9.94 -5.74
C CYS A 111 -3.71 -9.41 -5.95
N ALA A 112 -2.75 -10.11 -5.36
CA ALA A 112 -1.33 -9.92 -5.60
C ALA A 112 -0.69 -11.21 -6.08
N SER A 113 0.17 -11.13 -7.09
CA SER A 113 1.04 -12.23 -7.53
C SER A 113 2.48 -11.92 -7.16
N ALA A 114 3.15 -12.85 -6.49
CA ALA A 114 4.52 -12.68 -6.03
C ALA A 114 5.40 -13.90 -6.34
N MET A 115 6.67 -13.67 -6.65
CA MET A 115 7.68 -14.72 -6.82
C MET A 115 9.04 -14.28 -6.29
N ALA A 116 9.78 -15.23 -5.73
CA ALA A 116 11.19 -15.03 -5.43
C ALA A 116 12.01 -15.00 -6.72
N VAL A 117 13.01 -14.12 -6.78
CA VAL A 117 13.92 -14.00 -7.93
C VAL A 117 15.36 -14.06 -7.43
N SER A 118 16.17 -14.90 -8.08
CA SER A 118 17.60 -14.97 -7.80
C SER A 118 18.31 -13.73 -8.33
N LYS A 119 19.30 -13.24 -7.58
CA LYS A 119 20.21 -12.17 -8.00
C LYS A 119 21.64 -12.50 -7.57
N PRO A 120 22.66 -11.89 -8.19
CA PRO A 120 24.03 -12.05 -7.73
C PRO A 120 24.14 -11.76 -6.22
N GLY A 121 24.71 -12.69 -5.45
CA GLY A 121 24.81 -12.61 -3.98
C GLY A 121 23.56 -13.08 -3.21
N PHE A 122 22.43 -13.35 -3.90
CA PHE A 122 21.17 -13.79 -3.30
C PHE A 122 20.56 -14.95 -4.11
N PRO A 123 21.19 -16.14 -4.08
CA PRO A 123 20.71 -17.30 -4.83
C PRO A 123 19.45 -17.90 -4.20
N ILE A 124 18.56 -18.39 -5.05
CA ILE A 124 17.50 -19.31 -4.64
C ILE A 124 18.09 -20.71 -4.65
N THR A 125 17.92 -21.45 -3.56
CA THR A 125 18.44 -22.79 -3.36
C THR A 125 17.30 -23.74 -2.98
N ALA A 126 17.54 -25.05 -3.04
CA ALA A 126 16.54 -26.05 -2.64
C ALA A 126 16.12 -25.94 -1.16
N SER A 127 16.97 -25.36 -0.30
CA SER A 127 16.69 -25.13 1.12
C SER A 127 16.15 -23.72 1.42
N THR A 128 15.99 -22.86 0.41
CA THR A 128 15.47 -21.51 0.60
C THR A 128 14.04 -21.59 1.14
N THR A 129 13.87 -21.06 2.35
CA THR A 129 12.57 -20.95 3.01
C THR A 129 12.01 -19.56 2.76
N TYR A 130 10.73 -19.48 2.42
CA TYR A 130 10.04 -18.22 2.13
C TYR A 130 9.06 -17.88 3.25
N ALA A 131 9.19 -16.69 3.80
CA ALA A 131 8.14 -16.07 4.60
C ALA A 131 7.21 -15.28 3.66
N PRO A 132 5.88 -15.29 3.91
CA PRO A 132 4.96 -14.47 3.15
C PRO A 132 5.27 -12.98 3.34
N LEU A 133 4.89 -12.16 2.36
CA LEU A 133 4.92 -10.71 2.52
C LEU A 133 3.73 -10.26 3.33
N GLU A 134 3.96 -9.38 4.29
CA GLU A 134 2.92 -8.78 5.09
C GLU A 134 2.41 -7.50 4.41
N TRP A 135 1.12 -7.45 4.09
CA TRP A 135 0.47 -6.30 3.47
C TRP A 135 -0.58 -5.72 4.42
N SER A 136 -0.31 -4.54 4.96
CA SER A 136 -1.24 -3.84 5.84
C SER A 136 -1.88 -2.68 5.10
N TYR A 137 -3.19 -2.71 4.88
CA TYR A 137 -3.89 -1.64 4.16
C TYR A 137 -4.22 -0.49 5.10
N GLY A 138 -4.16 0.72 4.56
CA GLY A 138 -4.39 1.94 5.30
C GLY A 138 -5.10 2.99 4.45
N PRO A 139 -5.60 4.05 5.11
CA PRO A 139 -6.16 5.20 4.41
C PRO A 139 -5.10 5.83 3.52
N GLY A 140 -5.38 5.99 2.23
CA GLY A 140 -4.63 6.93 1.39
C GLY A 140 -5.40 8.25 1.32
N GLN A 141 -4.68 9.37 1.42
CA GLN A 141 -5.19 10.69 1.10
C GLN A 141 -4.96 11.00 -0.36
#